data_AF-A0A1Q3QX64-F1
#
_entry.id   AF-A0A1Q3QX64-F1
#
_cell.length_a   1.000
_cell.length_b   1.000
_cell.length_c   1.000
_cell.angle_alpha   90.00
_cell.angle_beta   90.00
_cell.angle_gamma   90.00
#
_symmetry.space_group_name_H-M   'P 1'
#
loop_
_entity.id
_entity.type
_entity.pdbx_description
1 polymer ?
#
loop_
_entity_poly.entity_id
_entity_poly.type
_entity_poly.pdbx_seq_one_letter_code
_entity_poly.pdbx_strand_id
1 'polypeptide(L)'
;MPNPSQTTIGDRLAEYQAGFNILGRLTVLQGGRAKTDKPLRLNTSSRLVSFADGLDLTARQASVYYDFDLPPTGAIEYLRNLTPVTKDLFDGLTRQYRNDAFTIAGVNDQRIIEKVRDALGTVVNEGGTPGDFRKIVNYITSEAGADALDAFEIDTVFNTNVQKAYSAGRYEQMTDASVMEALPFWQYWTVGDNRVRPEHEAIDLFVARAIDPVWRKIYPPSGFNCRCSVVPITEAEALSIDKNAGDDGLLRLPVLVKDNVPTPGFNTILAAA
;
A
#
# COMPACT_ATOMS: atom_id res chain seq x y z
N MET A 1 30.54 -11.73 -2.88
CA MET A 1 29.26 -12.05 -3.54
C MET A 1 28.47 -12.95 -2.59
N PRO A 2 27.21 -12.65 -2.26
CA PRO A 2 26.40 -13.52 -1.42
C PRO A 2 26.25 -14.91 -2.07
N ASN A 3 26.23 -15.96 -1.26
CA ASN A 3 26.10 -17.34 -1.74
C ASN A 3 24.68 -17.55 -2.33
N PRO A 4 24.53 -18.06 -3.57
CA PRO A 4 23.22 -18.26 -4.19
C PRO A 4 22.27 -19.15 -3.38
N SER A 5 22.79 -20.05 -2.52
CA SER A 5 21.97 -20.86 -1.62
C SER A 5 21.40 -20.10 -0.41
N GLN A 6 22.05 -19.01 0.01
CA GLN A 6 21.58 -18.18 1.13
C GLN A 6 20.45 -17.23 0.71
N THR A 7 20.50 -16.70 -0.53
CA THR A 7 19.36 -15.98 -1.13
C THR A 7 18.12 -16.87 -1.17
N THR A 8 18.24 -18.13 -1.62
CA THR A 8 17.08 -19.03 -1.71
C THR A 8 16.46 -19.45 -0.37
N ILE A 9 17.22 -19.49 0.72
CA ILE A 9 16.67 -19.78 2.06
C ILE A 9 16.04 -18.53 2.66
N GLY A 10 16.67 -17.37 2.48
CA GLY A 10 16.12 -16.08 2.91
C GLY A 10 14.78 -15.78 2.25
N ASP A 11 14.68 -15.99 0.94
CA ASP A 11 13.45 -15.76 0.16
C ASP A 11 12.31 -16.67 0.64
N ARG A 12 12.59 -17.97 0.86
CA ARG A 12 11.60 -18.92 1.39
C ARG A 12 11.19 -18.59 2.82
N LEU A 13 12.12 -18.17 3.67
CA LEU A 13 11.78 -17.75 5.03
C LEU A 13 10.91 -16.49 5.03
N ALA A 14 11.18 -15.54 4.12
CA ALA A 14 10.35 -14.36 3.93
C ALA A 14 8.95 -14.72 3.43
N GLU A 15 8.84 -15.66 2.49
CA GLU A 15 7.57 -16.22 2.00
C GLU A 15 6.75 -16.88 3.11
N TYR A 16 7.38 -17.73 3.94
CA TYR A 16 6.72 -18.33 5.11
C TYR A 16 6.30 -17.28 6.14
N GLN A 17 7.17 -16.32 6.46
CA GLN A 17 6.85 -15.23 7.38
C GLN A 17 5.70 -14.37 6.87
N ALA A 18 5.63 -14.12 5.56
CA ALA A 18 4.50 -13.47 4.91
C ALA A 18 3.20 -14.26 5.08
N GLY A 19 3.23 -15.57 4.83
CA GLY A 19 2.07 -16.45 5.07
C GLY A 19 1.62 -16.43 6.54
N PHE A 20 2.56 -16.53 7.48
CA PHE A 20 2.27 -16.41 8.93
C PHE A 20 1.74 -15.03 9.32
N ASN A 21 2.22 -13.95 8.69
CA ASN A 21 1.73 -12.60 8.91
C ASN A 21 0.28 -12.43 8.40
N ILE A 22 -0.05 -12.99 7.24
CA ILE A 22 -1.42 -12.99 6.70
C ILE A 22 -2.35 -13.77 7.64
N LEU A 23 -1.96 -14.99 8.02
CA LEU A 23 -2.74 -15.83 8.94
C LEU A 23 -2.88 -15.21 10.34
N GLY A 24 -1.82 -14.60 10.85
CA GLY A 24 -1.81 -13.86 12.11
C GLY A 24 -2.76 -12.67 12.07
N ARG A 25 -2.74 -11.88 10.98
CA ARG A 25 -3.71 -10.80 10.76
C ARG A 25 -5.13 -11.33 10.71
N LEU A 26 -5.41 -12.34 9.89
CA LEU A 26 -6.73 -12.94 9.80
C LEU A 26 -7.24 -13.40 11.18
N THR A 27 -6.39 -14.04 11.98
CA THR A 27 -6.73 -14.47 13.34
C THR A 27 -7.10 -13.29 14.25
N VAL A 28 -6.34 -12.20 14.19
CA VAL A 28 -6.65 -10.96 14.94
C VAL A 28 -7.97 -10.35 14.46
N LEU A 29 -8.21 -10.33 13.15
CA LEU A 29 -9.44 -9.80 12.56
C LEU A 29 -10.67 -10.62 12.97
N GLN A 30 -10.57 -11.95 12.88
CA GLN A 30 -11.62 -12.89 13.29
C GLN A 30 -11.90 -12.80 14.79
N GLY A 31 -10.85 -12.81 15.62
CA GLY A 31 -10.98 -12.67 17.07
C GLY A 31 -11.57 -11.33 17.49
N GLY A 32 -11.19 -10.24 16.81
CA GLY A 32 -11.75 -8.91 17.01
C GLY A 32 -13.24 -8.84 16.64
N ARG A 33 -13.61 -9.40 15.48
CA ARG A 33 -15.00 -9.48 15.02
C ARG A 33 -15.86 -10.29 15.97
N ALA A 34 -15.39 -11.46 16.41
CA ALA A 34 -16.11 -12.31 17.35
C ALA A 34 -16.39 -11.61 18.70
N LYS A 35 -15.51 -10.70 19.14
CA LYS A 35 -15.65 -9.98 20.42
C LYS A 35 -16.48 -8.71 20.32
N THR A 36 -16.47 -8.03 19.17
CA THR A 36 -17.05 -6.68 19.01
C THR A 36 -18.28 -6.63 18.13
N ASP A 37 -18.60 -7.75 17.44
CA ASP A 37 -19.63 -7.85 16.39
C ASP A 37 -19.42 -6.84 15.25
N LYS A 38 -18.23 -6.23 15.17
CA LYS A 38 -17.83 -5.23 14.19
C LYS A 38 -16.51 -5.64 13.54
N PRO A 39 -16.29 -5.30 12.25
CA PRO A 39 -14.99 -5.54 11.62
C PRO A 39 -13.90 -4.74 12.35
N LEU A 40 -12.92 -5.44 12.92
CA LEU A 40 -11.74 -4.83 13.52
C LEU A 40 -10.86 -4.28 12.40
N ARG A 41 -10.57 -2.97 12.39
CA ARG A 41 -9.67 -2.39 11.39
C ARG A 41 -8.25 -2.33 11.94
N LEU A 42 -7.31 -2.90 11.19
CA LEU A 42 -5.89 -2.72 11.45
C LEU A 42 -5.39 -1.50 10.68
N ASN A 43 -4.58 -0.67 11.33
CA ASN A 43 -3.95 0.43 10.64
C ASN A 43 -2.95 -0.12 9.62
N THR A 44 -3.13 0.23 8.34
CA THR A 44 -2.22 -0.15 7.25
C THR A 44 -1.31 0.98 6.83
N SER A 45 -1.44 2.15 7.47
CA SER A 45 -0.47 3.23 7.37
C SER A 45 0.69 2.94 8.31
N SER A 46 1.91 3.17 7.81
CA SER A 46 3.22 3.03 8.45
C SER A 46 3.41 4.01 9.63
N ARG A 47 2.39 4.21 10.45
CA ARG A 47 2.55 4.90 11.72
C ARG A 47 3.16 3.86 12.66
N LEU A 48 4.48 3.68 12.53
CA LEU A 48 5.34 3.09 13.55
C LEU A 48 5.05 3.89 14.83
N VAL A 49 4.16 3.37 15.66
CA VAL A 49 4.06 3.82 17.04
C VAL A 49 5.26 3.15 17.70
N SER A 50 6.34 3.92 17.86
CA SER A 50 7.45 3.51 18.71
C SER A 50 6.85 3.09 20.06
N PHE A 51 7.28 1.94 20.60
CA PHE A 51 6.89 1.48 21.94
C PHE A 51 7.12 2.52 23.06
N ALA A 52 7.77 3.64 22.76
CA ALA A 52 7.91 4.83 23.62
C ALA A 52 6.62 5.67 23.75
N ASP A 53 5.68 5.57 22.82
CA ASP A 53 4.42 6.34 22.85
C ASP A 53 3.37 5.54 23.62
N GLY A 54 3.33 5.75 24.93
CA GLY A 54 2.55 4.99 25.92
C GLY A 54 1.09 4.73 25.54
N LEU A 55 0.68 3.47 25.71
CA LEU A 55 -0.70 2.99 25.55
C LEU A 55 -1.60 3.55 26.67
N ASP A 56 -2.35 4.61 26.37
CA ASP A 56 -3.53 4.95 27.16
C ASP A 56 -4.70 4.03 26.75
N LEU A 57 -4.89 2.98 27.56
CA LEU A 57 -5.91 1.94 27.34
C LEU A 57 -7.34 2.37 27.75
N THR A 58 -7.57 3.64 28.09
CA THR A 58 -8.86 4.08 28.68
C THR A 58 -9.87 4.65 27.69
N ALA A 59 -9.51 4.93 26.43
CA ALA A 59 -10.43 5.51 25.45
C ALA A 59 -10.80 4.53 24.33
N ARG A 60 -12.00 3.93 24.42
CA ARG A 60 -12.97 3.47 23.38
C ARG A 60 -12.57 3.23 21.90
N GLN A 61 -11.31 3.00 21.56
CA GLN A 61 -10.83 2.53 20.27
C GLN A 61 -9.93 1.33 20.56
N ALA A 62 -10.52 0.14 20.49
CA ALA A 62 -9.77 -1.10 20.40
C ALA A 62 -9.13 -1.22 18.99
N SER A 63 -8.47 -0.18 18.49
CA SER A 63 -7.51 -0.31 17.41
C SER A 63 -6.28 -0.96 18.03
N VAL A 64 -6.25 -2.28 18.00
CA VAL A 64 -5.06 -3.04 18.33
C VAL A 64 -4.01 -2.69 17.27
N TYR A 65 -3.10 -1.77 17.61
CA TYR A 65 -1.94 -1.45 16.82
C TYR A 65 -0.90 -2.55 17.04
N TYR A 66 -1.02 -3.66 16.31
CA TYR A 66 0.09 -4.60 16.17
C TYR A 66 0.99 -4.10 15.05
N ASP A 67 2.23 -3.81 15.42
CA ASP A 67 3.29 -3.40 14.52
C ASP A 67 3.81 -4.65 13.79
N PHE A 68 3.41 -4.82 12.54
CA PHE A 68 3.85 -5.88 11.62
C PHE A 68 4.86 -5.31 10.59
N ASP A 69 5.50 -4.17 10.89
CA ASP A 69 6.29 -3.36 9.96
C ASP A 69 7.72 -3.90 9.76
N LEU A 70 7.84 -5.11 9.20
CA LEU A 70 8.89 -5.30 8.22
C LEU A 70 8.29 -4.95 6.87
N PRO A 71 8.80 -3.93 6.14
CA PRO A 71 8.48 -3.82 4.74
C PRO A 71 8.81 -5.20 4.14
N PRO A 72 7.86 -5.88 3.48
CA PRO A 72 8.21 -7.12 2.81
C PRO A 72 9.40 -6.81 1.91
N THR A 73 10.33 -7.75 1.74
CA THR A 73 11.49 -7.57 0.86
C THR A 73 11.10 -6.95 -0.49
N GLY A 74 9.93 -7.34 -1.01
CA GLY A 74 9.30 -6.76 -2.21
C GLY A 74 8.93 -5.26 -2.13
N ALA A 75 8.63 -4.67 -0.97
CA ALA A 75 8.35 -3.24 -0.83
C ALA A 75 9.61 -2.37 -1.00
N ILE A 76 10.74 -2.77 -0.41
CA ILE A 76 12.01 -2.04 -0.61
C ILE A 76 12.50 -2.22 -2.04
N GLU A 77 12.39 -3.44 -2.58
CA GLU A 77 12.75 -3.72 -3.97
C GLU A 77 11.87 -2.94 -4.96
N TYR A 78 10.57 -2.84 -4.70
CA TYR A 78 9.66 -2.00 -5.48
C TYR A 78 10.17 -0.56 -5.59
N LEU A 79 10.54 0.07 -4.47
CA LEU A 79 11.04 1.45 -4.47
C LEU A 79 12.35 1.61 -5.23
N ARG A 80 13.27 0.64 -5.10
CA ARG A 80 14.57 0.65 -5.80
C ARG A 80 14.41 0.47 -7.32
N ASN A 81 13.40 -0.29 -7.74
CA ASN A 81 13.15 -0.59 -9.15
C ASN A 81 12.40 0.54 -9.87
N LEU A 82 11.89 1.56 -9.16
CA LEU A 82 11.30 2.71 -9.82
C LEU A 82 12.35 3.48 -10.62
N THR A 83 12.01 3.83 -11.86
CA THR A 83 12.87 4.55 -12.79
C THR A 83 12.74 6.07 -12.58
N PRO A 84 13.82 6.76 -12.17
CA PRO A 84 13.82 8.21 -12.03
C PRO A 84 13.61 8.87 -13.39
N VAL A 85 12.56 9.69 -13.53
CA VAL A 85 12.25 10.41 -14.77
C VAL A 85 11.84 11.85 -14.47
N THR A 86 12.19 12.76 -15.38
CA THR A 86 11.72 14.15 -15.33
C THR A 86 10.21 14.22 -15.56
N LYS A 87 9.59 15.33 -15.13
CA LYS A 87 8.15 15.54 -15.31
C LYS A 87 7.73 15.49 -16.78
N ASP A 88 8.48 16.14 -17.67
CA ASP A 88 8.16 16.14 -19.10
C ASP A 88 8.16 14.74 -19.70
N LEU A 89 9.13 13.91 -19.30
CA LEU A 89 9.18 12.51 -19.73
C LEU A 89 7.99 11.74 -19.16
N PHE A 90 7.71 11.89 -17.86
CA PHE A 90 6.60 11.23 -17.18
C PHE A 90 5.23 11.55 -17.83
N ASP A 91 5.01 12.81 -18.19
CA ASP A 91 3.78 13.26 -18.85
C ASP A 91 3.64 12.64 -20.25
N GLY A 92 4.75 12.35 -20.93
CA GLY A 92 4.79 11.62 -22.20
C GLY A 92 4.66 10.09 -22.09
N LEU A 93 4.82 9.50 -20.90
CA LEU A 93 4.75 8.05 -20.70
C LEU A 93 3.31 7.53 -20.84
N THR A 94 3.18 6.30 -21.36
CA THR A 94 1.92 5.56 -21.32
C THR A 94 1.58 5.16 -19.88
N ARG A 95 0.31 4.78 -19.65
CA ARG A 95 -0.18 4.37 -18.32
C ARG A 95 0.67 3.29 -17.68
N GLN A 96 1.12 2.32 -18.47
CA GLN A 96 1.96 1.20 -18.03
C GLN A 96 3.30 1.70 -17.49
N TYR A 97 4.02 2.52 -18.26
CA TYR A 97 5.34 3.01 -17.85
C TYR A 97 5.28 4.02 -16.70
N ARG A 98 4.16 4.72 -16.51
CA ARG A 98 3.96 5.61 -15.36
C ARG A 98 3.93 4.86 -14.01
N ASN A 99 3.62 3.56 -14.01
CA ASN A 99 3.62 2.77 -12.77
C ASN A 99 5.03 2.49 -12.24
N ASP A 100 5.98 2.34 -13.16
CA ASP A 100 7.38 2.02 -12.91
C ASP A 100 8.25 3.27 -12.82
N ALA A 101 7.66 4.46 -12.96
CA ALA A 101 8.36 5.73 -12.95
C ALA A 101 8.31 6.40 -11.57
N PHE A 102 9.42 7.02 -11.17
CA PHE A 102 9.54 7.90 -10.02
C PHE A 102 9.83 9.32 -10.50
N THR A 103 9.00 10.27 -10.09
CA THR A 103 9.13 11.68 -10.49
C THR A 103 8.77 12.59 -9.32
N ILE A 104 9.32 13.80 -9.32
CA ILE A 104 9.09 14.83 -8.31
C ILE A 104 8.73 16.11 -9.05
N ALA A 105 7.59 16.71 -8.71
CA ALA A 105 7.19 17.99 -9.29
C ALA A 105 8.24 19.06 -8.98
N GLY A 106 8.54 19.93 -9.94
CA GLY A 106 9.51 21.02 -9.78
C GLY A 106 10.98 20.62 -9.92
N VAL A 107 11.32 19.31 -9.97
CA VAL A 107 12.69 18.85 -10.19
C VAL A 107 12.87 18.40 -11.64
N ASN A 108 13.70 19.12 -12.40
CA ASN A 108 13.99 18.82 -13.81
C ASN A 108 15.35 18.12 -14.03
N ASP A 109 16.10 17.81 -12.97
CA ASP A 109 17.35 17.06 -13.05
C ASP A 109 17.13 15.60 -12.60
N GLN A 110 17.24 14.68 -13.55
CA GLN A 110 17.08 13.24 -13.30
C GLN A 110 18.03 12.71 -12.20
N ARG A 111 19.23 13.28 -12.06
CA ARG A 111 20.21 12.86 -11.03
C ARG A 111 19.73 13.22 -9.63
N ILE A 112 19.04 14.35 -9.49
CA ILE A 112 18.43 14.76 -8.21
C ILE A 112 17.27 13.82 -7.90
N ILE A 113 16.43 13.52 -8.89
CA ILE A 113 15.29 12.60 -8.73
C ILE A 113 15.78 11.21 -8.31
N GLU A 114 16.87 10.72 -8.90
CA GLU A 114 17.50 9.45 -8.53
C GLU A 114 18.00 9.46 -7.08
N LYS A 115 18.74 10.50 -6.66
CA LYS A 115 19.18 10.65 -5.27
C LYS A 115 18.01 10.66 -4.28
N VAL A 116 16.90 11.30 -4.63
CA VAL A 116 15.71 11.34 -3.77
C VAL A 116 15.01 9.98 -3.71
N ARG A 117 14.92 9.23 -4.82
CA ARG A 117 14.41 7.86 -4.83
C ARG A 117 15.26 6.97 -3.91
N ASP A 118 16.58 7.08 -4.01
CA ASP A 118 17.50 6.26 -3.21
C ASP A 118 17.40 6.62 -1.72
N ALA A 119 17.31 7.92 -1.41
CA ALA A 119 17.04 8.39 -0.06
C ALA A 119 15.71 7.85 0.50
N LEU A 120 14.65 7.81 -0.32
CA LEU A 120 13.37 7.21 0.07
C LEU A 120 13.55 5.73 0.44
N GLY A 121 14.26 4.96 -0.39
CA GLY A 121 14.54 3.56 -0.13
C GLY A 121 15.30 3.34 1.19
N THR A 122 16.29 4.18 1.49
CA THR A 122 17.05 4.14 2.75
C THR A 122 16.16 4.47 3.95
N VAL A 123 15.41 5.57 3.90
CA VAL A 123 14.53 6.00 5.01
C VAL A 123 13.50 4.91 5.33
N VAL A 124 12.90 4.29 4.32
CA VAL A 124 11.92 3.22 4.51
C VAL A 124 12.57 1.98 5.10
N ASN A 125 13.77 1.61 4.63
CA ASN A 125 14.51 0.45 5.15
C ASN A 125 14.93 0.64 6.62
N GLU A 126 15.19 1.87 7.05
CA GLU A 126 15.58 2.20 8.43
C GLU A 126 14.38 2.52 9.35
N GLY A 127 13.14 2.46 8.83
CA GLY A 127 11.93 2.81 9.60
C GLY A 127 11.79 4.30 9.91
N GLY A 128 12.38 5.17 9.09
CA GLY A 128 12.34 6.62 9.27
C GLY A 128 11.00 7.26 8.91
N THR A 129 10.84 8.52 9.30
CA THR A 129 9.57 9.26 9.18
C THR A 129 9.54 10.18 7.94
N PRO A 130 8.35 10.71 7.55
CA PRO A 130 8.28 11.77 6.53
C PRO A 130 9.15 12.99 6.89
N GLY A 131 9.30 13.28 8.18
CA GLY A 131 10.17 14.36 8.66
C GLY A 131 11.65 14.11 8.39
N ASP A 132 12.10 12.86 8.48
CA ASP A 132 13.49 12.48 8.19
C ASP A 132 13.76 12.51 6.69
N PHE A 133 12.81 11.99 5.90
CA PHE A 133 12.87 12.10 4.45
C PHE A 133 12.94 13.56 3.99
N ARG A 134 12.12 14.45 4.56
CA ARG A 134 12.15 15.88 4.26
C ARG A 134 13.49 16.55 4.54
N LYS A 135 14.16 16.22 5.65
CA LYS A 135 15.50 16.76 5.94
C LYS A 135 16.50 16.37 4.85
N ILE A 136 16.45 15.10 4.41
CA ILE A 136 17.36 14.58 3.38
C ILE A 136 17.06 15.21 2.02
N VAL A 137 15.79 15.31 1.62
CA VAL A 137 15.38 15.95 0.36
C VAL A 137 15.83 17.40 0.33
N ASN A 138 15.57 18.17 1.40
CA ASN A 138 15.98 19.57 1.49
C ASN A 138 17.49 19.75 1.37
N TYR A 139 18.27 18.84 1.96
CA TYR A 139 19.73 18.83 1.83
C TYR A 139 20.16 18.52 0.38
N ILE A 140 19.57 17.51 -0.26
CA ILE A 140 19.87 17.17 -1.65
C ILE A 140 19.55 18.34 -2.60
N THR A 141 18.40 18.99 -2.42
CA THR A 141 17.98 20.11 -3.27
C THR A 141 18.83 21.35 -3.02
N SER A 142 19.20 21.65 -1.77
CA SER A 142 20.05 22.80 -1.45
C SER A 142 21.46 22.65 -2.00
N GLU A 143 22.06 21.47 -1.87
CA GLU A 143 23.40 21.18 -2.42
C GLU A 143 23.43 21.25 -3.95
N ALA A 144 22.31 20.92 -4.60
CA ALA A 144 22.18 20.95 -6.04
C ALA A 144 21.79 22.33 -6.61
N GLY A 145 21.50 23.31 -5.75
CA GLY A 145 21.00 24.62 -6.18
C GLY A 145 19.61 24.56 -6.83
N ALA A 146 18.82 23.53 -6.52
CA ALA A 146 17.45 23.40 -6.99
C ALA A 146 16.48 24.21 -6.10
N ASP A 147 15.35 24.61 -6.67
CA ASP A 147 14.29 25.29 -5.91
C ASP A 147 13.82 24.40 -4.75
N ALA A 148 13.55 25.04 -3.61
CA ALA A 148 13.03 24.33 -2.45
C ALA A 148 11.64 23.76 -2.77
N LEU A 149 11.48 22.46 -2.52
CA LEU A 149 10.20 21.78 -2.65
C LEU A 149 9.33 22.09 -1.44
N ASP A 150 8.01 22.17 -1.67
CA ASP A 150 7.09 22.39 -0.56
C ASP A 150 7.02 21.16 0.35
N ALA A 151 6.87 21.39 1.66
CA ALA A 151 6.87 20.32 2.64
C ALA A 151 5.71 19.33 2.41
N PHE A 152 4.57 19.80 1.90
CA PHE A 152 3.42 18.96 1.58
C PHE A 152 3.68 18.08 0.34
N GLU A 153 4.42 18.59 -0.65
CA GLU A 153 4.80 17.82 -1.84
C GLU A 153 5.74 16.68 -1.47
N ILE A 154 6.76 16.96 -0.64
CA ILE A 154 7.70 15.95 -0.15
C ILE A 154 6.96 14.86 0.65
N ASP A 155 6.07 15.26 1.57
CA ASP A 155 5.28 14.31 2.35
C ASP A 155 4.34 13.47 1.46
N THR A 156 3.79 14.07 0.40
CA THR A 156 2.95 13.34 -0.56
C THR A 156 3.76 12.33 -1.36
N VAL A 157 4.98 12.68 -1.79
CA VAL A 157 5.91 11.76 -2.46
C VAL A 157 6.25 10.60 -1.53
N PHE A 158 6.61 10.88 -0.28
CA PHE A 158 6.91 9.85 0.72
C PHE A 158 5.72 8.92 0.92
N ASN A 159 4.58 9.46 1.37
CA ASN A 159 3.41 8.68 1.73
C ASN A 159 2.87 7.87 0.55
N THR A 160 2.81 8.45 -0.65
CA THR A 160 2.28 7.77 -1.82
C THR A 160 3.18 6.60 -2.23
N ASN A 161 4.49 6.79 -2.32
CA ASN A 161 5.40 5.74 -2.74
C ASN A 161 5.53 4.63 -1.69
N VAL A 162 5.57 4.99 -0.40
CA VAL A 162 5.53 4.02 0.71
C VAL A 162 4.25 3.18 0.62
N GLN A 163 3.08 3.81 0.47
CA GLN A 163 1.83 3.06 0.34
C GLN A 163 1.79 2.17 -0.91
N LYS A 164 2.32 2.62 -2.06
CA LYS A 164 2.46 1.77 -3.26
C LYS A 164 3.35 0.56 -2.98
N ALA A 165 4.50 0.77 -2.34
CA ALA A 165 5.46 -0.29 -2.01
C ALA A 165 4.86 -1.36 -1.08
N TYR A 166 4.22 -0.96 0.02
CA TYR A 166 3.54 -1.89 0.91
C TYR A 166 2.38 -2.60 0.23
N SER A 167 1.62 -1.90 -0.63
CA SER A 167 0.50 -2.51 -1.34
C SER A 167 0.96 -3.52 -2.40
N ALA A 168 2.09 -3.28 -3.05
CA ALA A 168 2.74 -4.20 -3.98
C ALA A 168 3.23 -5.47 -3.26
N GLY A 169 3.94 -5.31 -2.14
CA GLY A 169 4.36 -6.46 -1.35
C GLY A 169 3.19 -7.26 -0.78
N ARG A 170 2.10 -6.61 -0.34
CA ARG A 170 0.87 -7.32 0.04
C ARG A 170 0.26 -8.07 -1.13
N TYR A 171 0.18 -7.45 -2.30
CA TYR A 171 -0.39 -8.08 -3.49
C TYR A 171 0.37 -9.36 -3.85
N GLU A 172 1.70 -9.31 -3.86
CA GLU A 172 2.56 -10.47 -4.10
C GLU A 172 2.26 -11.61 -3.12
N GLN A 173 2.17 -11.31 -1.82
CA GLN A 173 1.85 -12.33 -0.80
C GLN A 173 0.43 -12.89 -0.94
N MET A 174 -0.55 -12.04 -1.25
CA MET A 174 -1.95 -12.46 -1.38
C MET A 174 -2.24 -13.23 -2.67
N THR A 175 -1.38 -13.11 -3.67
CA THR A 175 -1.50 -13.83 -4.95
C THR A 175 -0.70 -15.12 -4.98
N ASP A 176 0.04 -15.44 -3.92
CA ASP A 176 0.60 -16.77 -3.73
C ASP A 176 -0.50 -17.84 -3.85
N ALA A 177 -0.18 -18.94 -4.53
CA ALA A 177 -1.15 -19.98 -4.85
C ALA A 177 -1.74 -20.61 -3.59
N SER A 178 -0.92 -20.83 -2.55
CA SER A 178 -1.39 -21.41 -1.28
C SER A 178 -2.29 -20.44 -0.51
N VAL A 179 -2.00 -19.14 -0.60
CA VAL A 179 -2.83 -18.10 0.01
C VAL A 179 -4.16 -17.96 -0.71
N MET A 180 -4.18 -17.93 -2.04
CA MET A 180 -5.43 -17.85 -2.81
C MET A 180 -6.28 -19.12 -2.67
N GLU A 181 -5.67 -20.29 -2.46
CA GLU A 181 -6.40 -21.53 -2.16
C GLU A 181 -7.09 -21.45 -0.79
N ALA A 182 -6.39 -20.97 0.23
CA ALA A 182 -6.94 -20.84 1.58
C ALA A 182 -7.93 -19.65 1.73
N LEU A 183 -7.67 -18.54 1.03
CA LEU A 183 -8.37 -17.27 1.14
C LEU A 183 -8.75 -16.74 -0.26
N PRO A 184 -9.72 -17.40 -0.93
CA PRO A 184 -10.02 -17.15 -2.34
C PRO A 184 -10.77 -15.83 -2.62
N PHE A 185 -11.09 -15.05 -1.59
CA PHE A 185 -11.77 -13.77 -1.70
C PHE A 185 -10.94 -12.66 -1.06
N TRP A 186 -11.11 -11.46 -1.58
CA TRP A 186 -10.48 -10.25 -1.07
C TRP A 186 -11.55 -9.26 -0.62
N GLN A 187 -11.25 -8.51 0.43
CA GLN A 187 -12.10 -7.44 0.96
C GLN A 187 -11.37 -6.09 0.90
N TYR A 188 -12.04 -5.09 0.35
CA TYR A 188 -11.53 -3.71 0.28
C TYR A 188 -11.78 -2.96 1.58
N TRP A 189 -10.73 -2.38 2.16
CA TRP A 189 -10.77 -1.68 3.43
C TRP A 189 -10.33 -0.24 3.28
N THR A 190 -11.13 0.67 3.81
CA THR A 190 -10.72 2.05 4.06
C THR A 190 -10.26 2.20 5.52
N VAL A 191 -9.48 3.25 5.80
CA VAL A 191 -9.12 3.61 7.17
C VAL A 191 -10.33 4.04 8.03
N GLY A 192 -11.46 4.39 7.40
CA GLY A 192 -12.72 4.70 8.08
C GLY A 192 -12.76 6.04 8.81
N ASP A 193 -11.89 6.98 8.46
CA ASP A 193 -11.91 8.34 8.99
C ASP A 193 -12.59 9.33 8.02
N ASN A 194 -12.82 10.55 8.49
CA ASN A 194 -13.45 11.62 7.70
C ASN A 194 -12.57 12.17 6.56
N ARG A 195 -11.37 11.62 6.34
CA ARG A 195 -10.47 11.99 5.25
C ARG A 195 -10.47 10.95 4.14
N VAL A 196 -11.23 9.85 4.29
CA VAL A 196 -11.51 8.92 3.20
C VAL A 196 -12.34 9.66 2.14
N ARG A 197 -11.99 9.47 0.87
CA ARG A 197 -12.74 10.10 -0.23
C ARG A 197 -14.08 9.38 -0.41
N PRO A 198 -15.17 10.07 -0.76
CA PRO A 198 -16.49 9.46 -0.90
C PRO A 198 -16.52 8.25 -1.85
N GLU A 199 -15.76 8.30 -2.94
CA GLU A 199 -15.66 7.20 -3.90
C GLU A 199 -14.92 5.97 -3.35
N HIS A 200 -14.02 6.13 -2.37
CA HIS A 200 -13.38 5.00 -1.69
C HIS A 200 -14.25 4.47 -0.56
N GLU A 201 -14.96 5.35 0.16
CA GLU A 201 -15.91 4.97 1.20
C GLU A 201 -17.08 4.15 0.62
N ALA A 202 -17.51 4.48 -0.60
CA ALA A 202 -18.55 3.75 -1.31
C ALA A 202 -18.23 2.27 -1.60
N ILE A 203 -16.95 1.87 -1.55
CA ILE A 203 -16.49 0.47 -1.68
C ILE A 203 -15.84 -0.05 -0.40
N ASP A 204 -16.01 0.63 0.72
CA ASP A 204 -15.60 0.07 2.00
C ASP A 204 -16.33 -1.26 2.25
N LEU A 205 -15.57 -2.27 2.66
CA LEU A 205 -16.01 -3.65 2.85
C LEU A 205 -16.46 -4.39 1.57
N PHE A 206 -16.28 -3.81 0.38
CA PHE A 206 -16.56 -4.48 -0.88
C PHE A 206 -15.76 -5.79 -0.98
N VAL A 207 -16.45 -6.87 -1.36
CA VAL A 207 -15.86 -8.21 -1.51
C VAL A 207 -16.00 -8.73 -2.93
N ALA A 208 -14.96 -9.39 -3.41
CA ALA A 208 -14.96 -10.14 -4.67
C ALA A 208 -13.94 -11.28 -4.59
N ARG A 209 -14.03 -12.24 -5.50
CA ARG A 209 -13.02 -13.29 -5.64
C ARG A 209 -11.64 -12.64 -5.89
N ALA A 210 -10.57 -13.22 -5.35
CA ALA A 210 -9.20 -12.72 -5.56
C ALA A 210 -8.84 -12.59 -7.05
N ILE A 211 -9.35 -13.52 -7.87
CA ILE A 211 -9.14 -13.56 -9.33
C ILE A 211 -10.04 -12.60 -10.13
N ASP A 212 -10.97 -11.89 -9.48
CA ASP A 212 -11.93 -11.03 -10.17
C ASP A 212 -11.23 -9.82 -10.81
N PRO A 213 -11.53 -9.47 -12.09
CA PRO A 213 -10.89 -8.34 -12.78
C PRO A 213 -11.18 -6.98 -12.13
N VAL A 214 -12.18 -6.86 -11.26
CA VAL A 214 -12.48 -5.64 -10.49
C VAL A 214 -11.24 -5.10 -9.76
N TRP A 215 -10.34 -5.97 -9.30
CA TRP A 215 -9.13 -5.57 -8.58
C TRP A 215 -8.16 -4.77 -9.45
N ARG A 216 -8.11 -5.01 -10.77
CA ARG A 216 -7.31 -4.16 -11.68
C ARG A 216 -7.77 -2.70 -11.66
N LYS A 217 -9.05 -2.47 -11.36
CA LYS A 217 -9.66 -1.15 -11.26
C LYS A 217 -9.51 -0.53 -9.87
N ILE A 218 -9.85 -1.28 -8.82
CA ILE A 218 -10.01 -0.68 -7.48
C ILE A 218 -8.85 -0.96 -6.52
N TYR A 219 -7.92 -1.88 -6.81
CA TYR A 219 -6.89 -2.28 -5.85
C TYR A 219 -6.01 -1.09 -5.43
N PRO A 220 -5.85 -0.86 -4.12
CA PRO A 220 -5.21 0.35 -3.61
C PRO A 220 -3.67 0.31 -3.77
N PRO A 221 -2.99 1.48 -3.69
CA PRO A 221 -3.58 2.81 -3.58
C PRO A 221 -4.30 3.21 -4.87
N SER A 222 -5.42 3.90 -4.72
CA SER A 222 -6.26 4.35 -5.85
C SER A 222 -6.24 5.87 -6.00
N GLY A 223 -5.31 6.55 -5.33
CA GLY A 223 -5.10 7.99 -5.35
C GLY A 223 -3.90 8.40 -4.50
N PHE A 224 -3.45 9.65 -4.64
CA PHE A 224 -2.40 10.22 -3.79
C PHE A 224 -2.81 10.21 -2.31
N ASN A 225 -1.88 9.89 -1.41
CA ASN A 225 -2.15 9.76 0.03
C ASN A 225 -3.33 8.80 0.36
N CYS A 226 -3.62 7.82 -0.52
CA CYS A 226 -4.59 6.76 -0.22
C CYS A 226 -4.07 5.89 0.94
N ARG A 227 -4.96 5.58 1.88
CA ARG A 227 -4.69 4.75 3.06
C ARG A 227 -5.59 3.51 3.10
N CYS A 228 -6.13 3.14 1.94
CA CYS A 228 -6.95 1.96 1.78
C CYS A 228 -6.05 0.72 1.62
N SER A 229 -6.59 -0.45 1.93
CA SER A 229 -5.91 -1.74 1.81
C SER A 229 -6.89 -2.80 1.29
N VAL A 230 -6.34 -3.94 0.92
CA VAL A 230 -7.09 -5.16 0.67
C VAL A 230 -6.62 -6.22 1.65
N VAL A 231 -7.56 -7.04 2.13
CA VAL A 231 -7.28 -8.19 3.00
C VAL A 231 -7.84 -9.46 2.37
N PRO A 232 -7.10 -10.59 2.42
CA PRO A 232 -7.61 -11.87 1.95
C PRO A 232 -8.50 -12.49 3.03
N ILE A 233 -9.62 -13.08 2.62
CA ILE A 233 -10.65 -13.66 3.49
C ILE A 233 -11.13 -15.00 2.94
N THR A 234 -11.75 -15.80 3.80
CA THR A 234 -12.36 -17.08 3.39
C THR A 234 -13.63 -16.84 2.57
N GLU A 235 -14.04 -17.83 1.78
CA GLU A 235 -15.32 -17.79 1.06
C GLU A 235 -16.51 -17.67 2.02
N ALA A 236 -16.49 -18.41 3.14
CA ALA A 236 -17.55 -18.34 4.15
C ALA A 236 -17.72 -16.92 4.71
N GLU A 237 -16.61 -16.23 5.00
CA GLU A 237 -16.64 -14.84 5.44
C GLU A 237 -17.17 -13.91 4.34
N ALA A 238 -16.69 -14.08 3.11
CA ALA A 238 -17.12 -13.26 1.97
C ALA A 238 -18.64 -13.36 1.75
N LEU A 239 -19.19 -14.58 1.74
CA LEU A 239 -20.62 -14.84 1.59
C LEU A 239 -21.44 -14.38 2.81
N SER A 240 -20.82 -14.28 3.99
CA SER A 240 -21.47 -13.67 5.17
C SER A 240 -21.61 -12.15 5.05
N ILE A 241 -20.70 -11.50 4.30
CA ILE A 241 -20.67 -10.05 4.08
C ILE A 241 -21.57 -9.67 2.90
N ASP A 242 -21.40 -10.35 1.76
CA ASP A 242 -22.19 -10.17 0.55
C ASP A 242 -22.50 -11.54 -0.04
N LYS A 243 -23.78 -11.90 -0.09
CA LYS A 243 -24.24 -13.18 -0.68
C LYS A 243 -23.88 -13.29 -2.17
N ASN A 244 -23.67 -12.15 -2.82
CA ASN A 244 -23.32 -12.03 -4.23
C ASN A 244 -21.80 -11.80 -4.42
N ALA A 245 -20.97 -12.02 -3.39
CA ALA A 245 -19.51 -11.85 -3.47
C ALA A 245 -18.87 -12.64 -4.62
N GLY A 246 -19.49 -13.77 -5.00
CA GLY A 246 -19.06 -14.64 -6.08
C GLY A 246 -19.42 -14.17 -7.50
N ASP A 247 -20.28 -13.14 -7.62
CA ASP A 247 -20.71 -12.54 -8.89
C ASP A 247 -19.70 -11.50 -9.37
N ASP A 248 -19.78 -11.16 -10.66
CA ASP A 248 -18.91 -10.18 -11.33
C ASP A 248 -18.78 -8.87 -10.53
N GLY A 249 -17.58 -8.63 -10.02
CA GLY A 249 -17.30 -7.46 -9.19
C GLY A 249 -17.44 -6.14 -9.92
N LEU A 250 -17.14 -6.07 -11.23
CA LEU A 250 -17.24 -4.84 -12.02
C LEU A 250 -18.70 -4.38 -12.15
N LEU A 251 -19.64 -5.32 -12.27
CA LEU A 251 -21.06 -5.00 -12.34
C LEU A 251 -21.58 -4.45 -11.00
N ARG A 252 -21.09 -5.01 -9.89
CA ARG A 252 -21.48 -4.63 -8.51
C ARG A 252 -20.88 -3.31 -8.03
N LEU A 253 -19.87 -2.75 -8.72
CA LEU A 253 -19.30 -1.46 -8.33
C LEU A 253 -20.33 -0.31 -8.41
N PRO A 254 -20.39 0.57 -7.39
CA PRO A 254 -21.16 1.81 -7.47
C PRO A 254 -20.72 2.71 -8.62
N VAL A 255 -21.65 3.47 -9.20
CA VAL A 255 -21.36 4.40 -10.32
C VAL A 255 -20.25 5.40 -9.94
N LEU A 256 -20.32 5.96 -8.73
CA LEU A 256 -19.30 6.88 -8.21
C LEU A 256 -17.88 6.29 -8.29
N VAL A 257 -17.73 4.99 -8.01
CA VAL A 257 -16.44 4.28 -8.05
C VAL A 257 -16.03 3.97 -9.48
N LYS A 258 -17.00 3.62 -10.34
CA LYS A 258 -16.74 3.36 -11.76
C LYS A 258 -16.09 4.56 -12.44
N ASP A 259 -16.49 5.77 -12.06
CA ASP A 259 -16.02 6.99 -12.72
C ASP A 259 -14.78 7.61 -12.03
N ASN A 260 -14.60 7.40 -10.72
CA ASN A 260 -13.61 8.13 -9.93
C ASN A 260 -12.54 7.26 -9.26
N VAL A 261 -12.57 5.94 -9.44
CA VAL A 261 -11.55 5.02 -8.92
C VAL A 261 -10.83 4.28 -10.07
N PRO A 262 -9.49 4.41 -10.19
CA PRO A 262 -8.64 5.32 -9.41
C PRO A 262 -8.95 6.80 -9.69
N THR A 263 -8.55 7.67 -8.76
CA THR A 263 -8.65 9.12 -8.92
C THR A 263 -8.06 9.52 -10.29
N PRO A 264 -8.72 10.39 -11.07
CA PRO A 264 -8.23 10.80 -12.37
C PRO A 264 -6.76 11.26 -12.34
N GLY A 265 -5.95 10.74 -13.25
CA GLY A 265 -4.50 11.00 -13.30
C GLY A 265 -3.65 10.12 -12.38
N PHE A 266 -4.25 9.29 -11.53
CA PHE A 266 -3.56 8.31 -10.70
C PHE A 266 -3.65 6.90 -11.29
N ASN A 267 -2.55 6.15 -11.22
CA ASN A 267 -2.52 4.76 -11.65
C ASN A 267 -2.31 3.82 -10.45
N THR A 268 -3.20 2.84 -10.33
CA THR A 268 -3.07 1.76 -9.34
C THR A 268 -1.86 0.89 -9.69
N ILE A 269 -1.35 0.14 -8.71
CA ILE A 269 -0.25 -0.81 -8.98
C ILE A 269 -0.69 -1.95 -9.92
N LEU A 270 -1.99 -2.22 -10.00
CA LEU A 270 -2.60 -3.24 -10.88
C LEU A 270 -3.20 -2.64 -12.17
N ALA A 271 -2.96 -1.34 -12.42
CA ALA A 271 -3.44 -0.63 -13.59
C ALA A 271 -2.93 -1.19 -14.93
N ALA A 272 -1.97 -2.12 -14.88
CA ALA A 272 -1.31 -2.74 -16.00
C ALA A 272 -1.47 -4.27 -15.91
N ALA A 273 -2.47 -4.80 -16.62
CA ALA A 273 -2.48 -6.13 -17.21
C ALA A 273 -3.55 -6.16 -18.31
#